data_AF-A0A1B6HH64-F1
#
_entry.id   AF-A0A1B6HH64-F1
#
_cell.length_a   1.000
_cell.length_b   1.000
_cell.length_c   1.000
_cell.angle_alpha   90.00
_cell.angle_beta   90.00
_cell.angle_gamma   90.00
#
_symmetry.space_group_name_H-M   'P 1'
#
loop_
_entity.id
_entity.type
_entity.pdbx_description
1 polymer ?
#
loop_
_entity_poly.entity_id
_entity_poly.type
_entity_poly.pdbx_seq_one_letter_code
_entity_poly.pdbx_strand_id
1 'polypeptide(L)'
;MTPTEEYYLKIRNKLDDLGYLQPLSFESVLLVDKLLEDLLNTKKGLQHYKNVAQQSMEACSELQAGVGPFKVDNAKLIKENNDLRQKLLKSREAIEDTKVGPNKKREEPKVDKEQML
;
A
#
# COMPACT_ATOMS: atom_id res chain seq x y z
N MET A 1 39.68 18.38 -46.37
CA MET A 1 39.30 17.29 -45.46
C MET A 1 38.22 16.50 -46.17
N THR A 2 38.34 15.17 -46.23
CA THR A 2 37.29 14.35 -46.84
C THR A 2 36.11 14.21 -45.87
N PRO A 3 34.86 14.02 -46.35
CA PRO A 3 33.69 13.86 -45.47
C PRO A 3 33.86 12.76 -44.42
N THR A 4 34.66 11.75 -44.75
CA THR A 4 34.93 10.59 -43.90
C THR A 4 35.94 10.90 -42.79
N GLU A 5 36.90 11.80 -43.02
CA GLU A 5 37.82 12.32 -41.99
C GLU A 5 37.08 13.18 -40.95
N GLU A 6 36.16 14.03 -41.39
CA GLU A 6 35.34 14.86 -40.50
C GLU A 6 34.46 14.00 -39.59
N TYR A 7 33.86 12.95 -40.15
CA TYR A 7 33.07 12.00 -39.37
C TYR A 7 33.94 11.22 -38.37
N TYR A 8 35.14 10.77 -38.76
CA TYR A 8 36.09 10.13 -37.84
C TYR A 8 36.40 11.03 -36.63
N LEU A 9 36.75 12.30 -36.88
CA LEU A 9 37.08 13.25 -35.81
C LEU A 9 35.90 13.49 -34.87
N LYS A 10 34.67 13.52 -35.39
CA LYS A 10 33.48 13.63 -34.56
C LYS A 10 33.33 12.45 -33.59
N ILE A 11 33.55 11.22 -34.05
CA ILE A 11 33.48 10.02 -33.20
C ILE A 11 34.62 10.01 -32.18
N ARG A 12 35.84 10.36 -32.62
CA ARG A 12 37.03 10.46 -31.79
C ARG A 12 36.80 11.43 -30.62
N ASN A 13 36.35 12.65 -30.91
CA ASN A 13 36.06 13.65 -29.89
C ASN A 13 35.00 13.17 -28.89
N LYS A 14 33.91 12.53 -29.34
CA LYS A 14 32.91 11.95 -28.42
C LYS A 14 33.51 10.89 -27.50
N LEU A 15 34.40 10.06 -28.01
CA LEU A 15 35.07 9.02 -27.23
C LEU A 15 36.08 9.62 -26.25
N ASP A 16 36.80 10.68 -26.65
CA ASP A 16 37.70 11.45 -25.79
C ASP A 16 36.95 12.11 -24.63
N ASP A 17 35.79 12.72 -24.90
CA ASP A 17 34.90 13.29 -23.87
C ASP A 17 34.42 12.23 -22.86
N LEU A 18 34.33 10.97 -23.29
CA LEU A 18 33.98 9.82 -22.46
C LEU A 18 35.21 9.15 -21.79
N GLY A 19 36.42 9.62 -22.10
CA GLY A 19 37.68 9.11 -21.56
C GLY A 19 38.26 7.88 -22.28
N TYR A 20 37.71 7.48 -23.42
CA TYR A 20 38.14 6.30 -24.18
C TYR A 20 39.31 6.62 -25.12
N LEU A 21 40.49 6.94 -24.59
CA LEU A 21 41.65 7.44 -25.35
C LEU A 21 42.37 6.41 -26.25
N GLN A 22 41.84 5.19 -26.39
CA GLN A 22 42.46 4.13 -27.19
C GLN A 22 42.48 4.49 -28.68
N PRO A 23 43.54 4.13 -29.43
CA PRO A 23 43.60 4.33 -30.87
C PRO A 23 42.44 3.63 -31.58
N LEU A 24 41.80 4.33 -32.52
CA LEU A 24 40.65 3.83 -33.27
C LEU A 24 41.02 3.66 -34.75
N SER A 25 40.84 2.45 -35.28
CA SER A 25 41.03 2.18 -36.71
C SER A 25 39.87 2.76 -37.53
N PHE A 26 40.17 3.26 -38.72
CA PHE A 26 39.18 3.92 -39.58
C PHE A 26 38.03 2.99 -40.01
N GLU A 27 38.32 1.70 -40.21
CA GLU A 27 37.35 0.69 -40.61
C GLU A 27 36.29 0.41 -39.53
N SER A 28 36.61 0.65 -38.26
CA SER A 28 35.73 0.35 -37.13
C SER A 28 34.79 1.51 -36.74
N VAL A 29 34.98 2.70 -37.31
CA VAL A 29 34.33 3.96 -36.88
C VAL A 29 32.81 3.89 -36.97
N LEU A 30 32.27 3.31 -38.05
CA LEU A 30 30.83 3.20 -38.26
C LEU A 30 30.18 2.30 -37.21
N LEU A 31 30.82 1.17 -36.90
CA LEU A 31 30.36 0.24 -35.88
C LEU A 31 30.41 0.91 -34.50
N VAL A 32 31.49 1.62 -34.20
CA VAL A 32 31.66 2.32 -32.92
C VAL A 32 30.64 3.44 -32.74
N ASP A 33 30.29 4.21 -33.78
CA ASP A 33 29.21 5.21 -33.67
C ASP A 33 27.87 4.55 -33.33
N LYS A 34 27.55 3.42 -33.98
CA LYS A 34 26.29 2.70 -33.72
C LYS A 34 26.23 2.15 -32.29
N LEU A 35 27.30 1.52 -31.83
CA LEU A 35 27.39 1.03 -30.45
C LEU A 35 27.33 2.17 -29.43
N LEU A 36 27.96 3.31 -29.75
CA LEU A 36 27.92 4.48 -28.88
C LEU A 36 26.52 5.09 -28.81
N GLU A 37 25.82 5.18 -29.94
CA GLU A 37 24.43 5.62 -30.03
C GLU A 37 23.51 4.72 -29.18
N ASP A 38 23.63 3.40 -29.33
CA ASP A 38 22.85 2.41 -28.56
C ASP A 38 23.15 2.51 -27.06
N LEU A 39 24.41 2.70 -26.67
CA LEU A 39 24.81 2.85 -25.28
C LEU A 39 24.26 4.15 -24.67
N LEU A 40 24.32 5.26 -25.41
CA LEU A 40 23.77 6.55 -24.98
C LEU A 40 22.25 6.47 -24.83
N ASN A 41 21.57 5.81 -25.76
CA ASN A 41 20.12 5.61 -25.70
C ASN A 41 19.73 4.72 -24.51
N THR A 42 20.46 3.63 -24.30
CA THR A 42 20.26 2.74 -23.14
C THR A 42 20.50 3.47 -21.82
N LYS A 43 21.56 4.29 -21.73
CA LYS A 43 21.85 5.11 -20.54
C LYS A 43 20.72 6.11 -20.25
N LYS A 44 20.21 6.79 -21.29
CA LYS A 44 19.06 7.69 -21.16
C LYS A 44 17.81 6.94 -20.68
N GLY A 45 17.50 5.79 -21.27
CA GLY A 45 16.40 4.93 -20.86
C GLY A 45 16.52 4.48 -19.41
N LEU A 46 17.71 4.03 -19.01
CA LEU A 46 17.99 3.62 -17.63
C LEU A 46 17.79 4.77 -16.64
N GLN A 47 18.29 5.98 -16.96
CA GLN A 47 18.06 7.17 -16.14
C GLN A 47 16.57 7.51 -16.01
N HIS A 48 15.82 7.43 -17.12
CA HIS A 48 14.38 7.66 -17.11
C HIS A 48 13.65 6.66 -16.19
N TYR A 49 13.88 5.36 -16.36
CA TYR A 49 13.23 4.34 -15.53
C TYR A 49 13.65 4.42 -14.06
N LYS A 50 14.90 4.79 -13.77
CA LYS A 50 15.34 5.05 -12.39
C LYS A 50 14.54 6.18 -11.75
N ASN A 51 14.32 7.28 -12.48
CA ASN A 51 13.53 8.41 -11.98
C ASN A 51 12.06 8.03 -11.77
N VAL A 52 11.45 7.30 -12.72
CA VAL A 52 10.07 6.82 -12.59
C VAL A 52 9.91 5.88 -11.39
N ALA A 53 10.86 4.96 -11.19
CA ALA A 53 10.84 4.06 -10.04
C ALA A 53 10.92 4.85 -8.72
N GLN A 54 11.80 5.84 -8.64
CA GLN A 54 11.94 6.71 -7.46
C GLN A 54 10.63 7.46 -7.16
N GLN A 55 10.03 8.10 -8.16
CA GLN A 55 8.75 8.81 -8.01
C GLN A 55 7.61 7.88 -7.57
N SER A 56 7.56 6.67 -8.11
CA SER A 56 6.58 5.65 -7.73
C SER A 56 6.74 5.22 -6.26
N MET A 57 7.99 5.04 -5.81
CA MET A 57 8.28 4.71 -4.41
C MET A 57 7.85 5.84 -3.46
N GLU A 58 8.13 7.09 -3.83
CA GLU A 58 7.71 8.28 -3.06
C GLU A 58 6.19 8.38 -2.97
N ALA A 59 5.49 8.27 -4.11
CA ALA A 59 4.03 8.28 -4.14
C ALA A 59 3.41 7.13 -3.31
N CYS A 60 4.00 5.93 -3.36
CA CYS A 60 3.55 4.80 -2.55
C CYS A 60 3.74 5.09 -1.05
N SER A 61 4.88 5.67 -0.66
CA SER A 61 5.16 6.06 0.72
C SER A 61 4.17 7.12 1.22
N GLU A 62 3.88 8.13 0.41
CA GLU A 62 2.91 9.18 0.74
C GLU A 62 1.49 8.62 0.91
N LEU A 63 1.07 7.74 -0.01
CA LEU A 63 -0.23 7.07 0.09
C LEU A 63 -0.33 6.21 1.36
N GLN A 64 0.72 5.47 1.70
CA GLN A 64 0.75 4.68 2.94
C GLN A 64 0.67 5.58 4.18
N ALA A 65 1.40 6.69 4.19
CA ALA A 65 1.35 7.68 5.28
C ALA A 65 -0.05 8.27 5.42
N GLY A 66 -0.74 8.59 4.31
CA GLY A 66 -2.11 9.10 4.30
C GLY A 66 -3.15 8.07 4.76
N VAL A 67 -2.97 6.79 4.44
CA VAL A 67 -3.92 5.71 4.81
C VAL A 67 -3.77 5.27 6.28
N GLY A 68 -2.59 5.44 6.87
CA GLY A 68 -2.32 5.06 8.27
C GLY A 68 -3.34 5.59 9.29
N PRO A 69 -3.61 6.91 9.34
CA PRO A 69 -4.59 7.50 10.25
C PRO A 69 -5.99 6.90 10.09
N PHE A 70 -6.46 6.73 8.85
CA PHE A 70 -7.79 6.17 8.58
C PHE A 70 -7.92 4.71 9.02
N LYS A 71 -6.84 3.90 8.92
CA LYS A 71 -6.83 2.54 9.46
C LYS A 71 -6.95 2.52 10.99
N VAL A 72 -6.23 3.42 11.66
CA VAL A 72 -6.28 3.56 13.12
C VAL A 72 -7.67 3.99 13.58
N ASP A 73 -8.26 4.99 12.93
CA ASP A 73 -9.57 5.49 13.32
C ASP A 73 -10.69 4.49 13.01
N ASN A 74 -10.62 3.76 11.90
CA ASN A 74 -11.55 2.64 11.64
C ASN A 74 -11.47 1.57 12.73
N ALA A 75 -10.26 1.21 13.18
CA ALA A 75 -10.10 0.23 14.26
C ALA A 75 -10.76 0.71 15.57
N LYS A 76 -10.62 2.00 15.91
CA LYS A 76 -11.29 2.60 17.07
C LYS A 76 -12.81 2.58 16.92
N LEU A 77 -13.32 3.02 15.77
CA LEU A 77 -14.76 3.05 15.50
C LEU A 77 -15.39 1.65 15.55
N ILE A 78 -14.73 0.63 15.02
CA ILE A 78 -15.19 -0.76 15.10
C ILE A 78 -15.27 -1.20 16.57
N LYS A 79 -14.27 -0.89 17.38
CA LYS A 79 -14.27 -1.21 18.81
C LYS A 79 -15.43 -0.53 19.53
N GLU A 80 -15.60 0.77 19.35
CA GLU A 80 -16.71 1.53 19.96
C GLU A 80 -18.07 0.99 19.51
N ASN A 81 -18.22 0.66 18.22
CA ASN A 81 -19.46 0.11 17.69
C ASN A 81 -19.80 -1.24 18.33
N ASN A 82 -18.80 -2.10 18.49
CA ASN A 82 -18.96 -3.41 19.13
C ASN A 82 -19.30 -3.26 20.62
N ASP A 83 -18.62 -2.36 21.34
CA ASP A 83 -18.87 -2.08 22.75
C ASP A 83 -20.30 -1.56 22.96
N LEU A 84 -20.76 -0.65 22.08
CA LEU A 84 -22.12 -0.12 22.11
C LEU A 84 -23.16 -1.20 21.81
N ARG A 85 -22.93 -2.05 20.79
CA ARG A 85 -23.81 -3.19 20.49
C ARG A 85 -23.93 -4.13 21.68
N GLN A 86 -22.82 -4.43 22.36
CA GLN A 86 -22.83 -5.29 23.53
C GLN A 86 -23.59 -4.67 24.70
N LYS A 87 -23.42 -3.36 24.93
CA LYS A 87 -24.19 -2.62 25.96
C LYS A 87 -25.69 -2.64 25.66
N LEU A 88 -26.08 -2.41 24.41
CA LEU A 88 -27.48 -2.45 23.98
C LEU A 88 -28.10 -3.82 24.18
N LEU A 89 -27.37 -4.89 23.83
CA LEU A 89 -27.82 -6.27 24.04
C LEU A 89 -28.09 -6.54 25.53
N LYS A 90 -27.11 -6.22 26.39
CA LYS A 90 -27.26 -6.39 27.85
C LYS A 90 -28.42 -5.59 28.44
N SER A 91 -28.60 -4.34 28.02
CA SER A 91 -29.72 -3.52 28.47
C SER A 91 -31.05 -4.10 28.04
N ARG A 92 -31.12 -4.67 26.82
CA ARG A 92 -32.32 -5.34 26.33
C ARG A 92 -32.62 -6.60 27.14
N GLU A 93 -31.62 -7.45 27.38
CA GLU A 93 -31.75 -8.65 28.22
C GLU A 93 -32.24 -8.29 29.63
N ALA A 94 -31.66 -7.27 30.28
CA ALA A 94 -32.08 -6.82 31.60
C ALA A 94 -33.53 -6.31 31.64
N ILE A 95 -34.01 -5.66 30.57
CA ILE A 95 -35.41 -5.23 30.43
C ILE A 95 -36.34 -6.43 30.22
N GLU A 96 -35.90 -7.45 29.47
CA GLU A 96 -36.66 -8.69 29.27
C GLU A 96 -36.74 -9.48 30.59
N ASP A 97 -35.65 -9.61 31.34
CA ASP A 97 -35.61 -10.28 32.64
C ASP A 97 -36.49 -9.60 33.70
N THR A 98 -36.54 -8.26 33.71
CA THR A 98 -37.41 -7.52 34.65
C THR A 98 -38.89 -7.57 34.28
N LYS A 99 -39.23 -7.84 33.01
CA LYS A 99 -40.61 -8.12 32.58
C LYS A 99 -41.06 -9.55 32.93
N VAL A 100 -40.11 -10.46 33.18
CA VAL A 100 -40.35 -11.85 33.62
C VAL A 100 -40.03 -11.96 35.13
N GLY A 101 -40.80 -11.25 35.97
CA GLY A 101 -40.72 -11.40 37.43
C GLY A 101 -41.03 -12.84 37.91
N PRO A 102 -40.62 -13.21 39.15
CA PRO A 102 -40.60 -14.60 39.62
C PRO A 102 -42.01 -15.15 39.80
N ASN A 103 -42.50 -15.85 38.78
CA ASN A 103 -43.75 -16.59 38.86
C ASN A 103 -43.48 -17.98 39.47
N LYS A 104 -43.17 -18.05 40.77
CA LYS A 104 -43.15 -19.32 41.52
C LYS A 104 -43.69 -19.15 42.94
N LYS A 105 -44.73 -19.96 43.22
CA LYS A 105 -45.43 -20.25 44.49
C LYS A 105 -46.65 -19.37 44.81
N ARG A 106 -47.76 -19.63 44.11
CA ARG A 106 -49.08 -19.53 44.73
C ARG A 106 -49.16 -20.67 45.74
N GLU A 107 -49.10 -20.36 47.02
CA GLU A 107 -49.44 -21.31 48.09
C GLU A 107 -50.93 -21.66 47.97
N GLU A 108 -51.24 -22.94 47.80
CA GLU A 108 -52.60 -23.44 47.94
C GLU A 108 -52.96 -23.43 49.43
N PRO A 109 -54.10 -22.83 49.83
CA PRO A 109 -54.53 -22.92 51.22
C PRO A 109 -54.99 -24.36 51.48
N LYS A 110 -54.34 -25.04 52.42
CA LYS A 110 -54.84 -26.27 53.02
C LYS A 110 -56.14 -25.93 53.77
N VAL A 111 -57.28 -26.31 53.21
CA VAL A 111 -58.54 -26.31 53.95
C VAL A 111 -58.53 -27.57 54.80
N ASP A 112 -58.25 -27.41 56.10
CA ASP A 112 -58.40 -28.45 57.10
C ASP A 112 -59.85 -28.92 57.11
N LYS A 113 -60.03 -30.19 56.77
CA LYS A 113 -61.23 -30.96 57.06
C LYS A 113 -61.26 -31.16 58.57
N GLU A 114 -62.08 -30.42 59.30
CA GLU A 114 -62.75 -30.85 60.55
C GLU A 114 -63.46 -29.68 61.24
N GLN A 115 -64.70 -29.43 60.83
CA GLN A 115 -65.82 -28.99 61.68
C GLN A 115 -67.09 -29.41 60.91
N MET A 116 -68.12 -30.05 61.43
CA MET A 116 -68.42 -30.73 62.68
C MET A 116 -69.78 -31.38 62.41
N LEU A 117 -69.93 -32.66 62.78
CA LEU A 117 -71.17 -33.42 63.01
C LEU A 117 -72.23 -33.49 61.90
#